data_AF-A0A947J2W2-F1
#
_entry.id   AF-A0A947J2W2-F1
#
_cell.length_a   1.000
_cell.length_b   1.000
_cell.length_c   1.000
_cell.angle_alpha   90.00
_cell.angle_beta   90.00
_cell.angle_gamma   90.00
#
_symmetry.space_group_name_H-M   'P 1'
#
loop_
_entity.id
_entity.type
_entity.pdbx_description
1 polymer ?
#
loop_
_entity_poly.entity_id
_entity_poly.type
_entity_poly.pdbx_seq_one_letter_code
_entity_poly.pdbx_strand_id
1 'polypeptide(L)'
;MIDQTLLQHAAEAGAAASRRRKNYNFHATDRDVCHRLLNAVEPDSYIPPHCHLDASKDETILILRGRIGMVLFSPEGDVSGTSVLEAGGEQIGINIPHGQFHSLVALEPGSVFFEAKAGPFQPLSGAEKAPWAPSEGDPDAIFYHNKLKELFLSR
;
A
#
# COMPACT_ATOMS: atom_id res chain seq x y z
N MET A 1 9.89 4.87 -18.84
CA MET A 1 8.51 4.71 -19.33
C MET A 1 7.79 3.77 -18.39
N ILE A 2 6.51 4.02 -18.08
CA ILE A 2 5.68 3.06 -17.36
C ILE A 2 4.70 2.49 -18.39
N ASP A 3 4.93 1.25 -18.80
CA ASP A 3 4.15 0.54 -19.81
C ASP A 3 3.69 -0.82 -19.29
N GLN A 4 2.90 -1.53 -20.09
CA GLN A 4 2.36 -2.84 -19.71
C GLN A 4 3.45 -3.89 -19.44
N THR A 5 4.59 -3.82 -20.13
CA THR A 5 5.72 -4.72 -19.90
C THR A 5 6.34 -4.50 -18.53
N LEU A 6 6.58 -3.24 -18.14
CA LEU A 6 7.08 -2.92 -16.81
C LEU A 6 6.09 -3.35 -15.72
N LEU A 7 4.80 -3.08 -15.91
CA LEU A 7 3.76 -3.46 -14.94
C LEU A 7 3.67 -4.98 -14.78
N GLN A 8 3.77 -5.74 -15.87
CA GLN A 8 3.79 -7.20 -15.84
C GLN A 8 5.02 -7.73 -15.08
N HIS A 9 6.21 -7.21 -15.36
CA HIS A 9 7.42 -7.61 -14.62
C HIS A 9 7.35 -7.25 -13.13
N ALA A 10 6.78 -6.10 -12.79
CA ALA A 10 6.59 -5.71 -11.39
C ALA A 10 5.62 -6.68 -10.68
N ALA A 11 4.50 -7.02 -11.31
CA ALA A 11 3.54 -7.99 -10.80
C ALA A 11 4.18 -9.37 -10.57
N GLU A 12 4.91 -9.90 -11.56
CA GLU A 12 5.64 -11.17 -11.45
C GLU A 12 6.67 -11.15 -10.31
N ALA A 13 7.42 -10.05 -10.17
CA ALA A 13 8.40 -9.88 -9.11
C ALA A 13 7.75 -9.80 -7.71
N GLY A 14 6.57 -9.17 -7.60
CA GLY A 14 5.75 -9.17 -6.40
C GLY A 14 5.23 -10.57 -6.06
N ALA A 15 4.77 -11.31 -7.07
CA ALA A 15 4.28 -12.66 -6.91
C ALA A 15 5.39 -13.66 -6.49
N ALA A 16 6.60 -13.52 -7.03
CA ALA A 16 7.73 -14.38 -6.68
C ALA A 16 8.36 -14.04 -5.32
N ALA A 17 8.04 -12.87 -4.73
CA ALA A 17 8.62 -12.47 -3.45
C ALA A 17 8.04 -13.28 -2.28
N SER A 18 8.86 -13.55 -1.26
CA SER A 18 8.43 -14.27 -0.05
C SER A 18 7.27 -13.59 0.68
N ARG A 19 7.26 -12.25 0.69
CA ARG A 19 6.19 -11.42 1.24
C ARG A 19 4.97 -11.28 0.34
N ARG A 20 5.02 -11.83 -0.89
CA ARG A 20 3.96 -11.73 -1.89
C ARG A 20 3.65 -10.26 -2.27
N ARG A 21 4.64 -9.41 -2.10
CA ARG A 21 4.66 -8.00 -2.51
C ARG A 21 6.09 -7.51 -2.69
N LYS A 22 6.30 -6.59 -3.62
CA LYS A 22 7.62 -6.01 -3.89
C LYS A 22 7.51 -4.64 -4.53
N ASN A 23 8.41 -3.74 -4.14
CA ASN A 23 8.56 -2.44 -4.77
C ASN A 23 9.57 -2.48 -5.95
N TYR A 24 9.30 -1.66 -6.96
CA TYR A 24 10.24 -1.27 -8.01
C TYR A 24 10.50 0.23 -7.87
N ASN A 25 11.72 0.61 -7.50
CA ASN A 25 12.07 2.00 -7.23
C ASN A 25 12.52 2.73 -8.50
N PHE A 26 12.01 3.94 -8.72
CA PHE A 26 12.50 4.85 -9.75
C PHE A 26 13.59 5.81 -9.23
N HIS A 27 13.70 5.94 -7.92
CA HIS A 27 14.79 6.65 -7.26
C HIS A 27 16.02 5.75 -7.16
N ALA A 28 17.21 6.33 -7.24
CA ALA A 28 18.46 5.58 -7.30
C ALA A 28 18.89 5.11 -5.91
N THR A 29 18.63 5.92 -4.89
CA THR A 29 19.06 5.63 -3.52
C THR A 29 18.00 6.03 -2.50
N ASP A 30 18.05 5.39 -1.33
CA ASP A 30 17.20 5.74 -0.19
C ASP A 30 17.43 7.17 0.32
N ARG A 31 18.50 7.85 -0.11
CA ARG A 31 18.82 9.24 0.26
C ARG A 31 18.18 10.27 -0.67
N ASP A 32 17.58 9.85 -1.78
CA ASP A 32 16.96 10.77 -2.74
C ASP A 32 15.79 11.49 -2.06
N VAL A 33 15.61 12.78 -2.35
CA VAL A 33 14.58 13.63 -1.71
C VAL A 33 13.16 13.33 -2.21
N CYS A 34 13.02 12.56 -3.29
CA CYS A 34 11.74 12.21 -3.88
C CYS A 34 11.70 10.71 -4.16
N HIS A 35 10.77 10.02 -3.50
CA HIS A 35 10.61 8.58 -3.60
C HIS A 35 9.41 8.29 -4.48
N ARG A 36 9.70 7.80 -5.68
CA ARG A 36 8.70 7.31 -6.63
C ARG A 36 8.95 5.83 -6.85
N LEU A 37 7.91 5.02 -6.77
CA LEU A 37 8.00 3.58 -6.85
C LEU A 37 6.71 2.96 -7.39
N LEU A 38 6.84 1.76 -7.95
CA LEU A 38 5.71 0.86 -8.14
C LEU A 38 5.69 -0.12 -6.97
N ASN A 39 4.52 -0.41 -6.42
CA ASN A 39 4.30 -1.47 -5.46
C ASN A 39 3.42 -2.53 -6.12
N ALA A 40 3.95 -3.74 -6.28
CA ALA A 40 3.19 -4.91 -6.67
C ALA A 40 2.77 -5.67 -5.42
N VAL A 41 1.47 -5.98 -5.29
CA VAL A 41 0.90 -6.65 -4.12
C VAL A 41 -0.09 -7.72 -4.58
N GLU A 42 0.01 -8.90 -4.00
CA GLU A 42 -0.86 -10.04 -4.32
C GLU A 42 -1.99 -10.23 -3.31
N PRO A 43 -3.11 -10.89 -3.67
CA PRO A 43 -4.30 -11.01 -2.82
C PRO A 43 -4.13 -11.77 -1.51
N ASP A 44 -3.00 -12.44 -1.31
CA ASP A 44 -2.58 -13.10 -0.07
C ASP A 44 -1.62 -12.23 0.77
N SER A 45 -1.40 -10.98 0.35
CA SER A 45 -0.58 -9.97 1.02
C SER A 45 -1.32 -8.65 1.22
N TYR A 46 -0.85 -7.87 2.18
CA TYR A 46 -1.33 -6.51 2.43
C TYR A 46 -0.17 -5.63 2.91
N ILE A 47 -0.38 -4.32 2.86
CA ILE A 47 0.51 -3.34 3.48
C ILE A 47 0.00 -3.09 4.90
N PRO A 48 0.79 -3.40 5.95
CA PRO A 48 0.37 -3.19 7.33
C PRO A 48 -0.06 -1.74 7.57
N PRO A 49 -1.07 -1.51 8.44
CA PRO A 49 -1.52 -0.17 8.72
C PRO A 49 -0.40 0.70 9.29
N HIS A 50 -0.22 1.87 8.69
CA HIS A 50 0.80 2.84 9.09
C HIS A 50 0.35 4.25 8.73
N CYS A 51 1.10 5.24 9.23
CA CYS A 51 1.04 6.61 8.78
C CYS A 51 2.45 7.19 8.65
N HIS A 52 2.57 8.36 8.07
CA HIS A 52 3.78 9.18 8.14
C HIS A 52 3.50 10.44 8.93
N LEU A 53 4.32 10.79 9.92
CA LEU A 53 4.08 11.97 10.75
C LEU A 53 4.78 13.24 10.23
N ASP A 54 5.79 13.09 9.37
CA ASP A 54 6.45 14.20 8.71
C ASP A 54 5.49 14.87 7.71
N ALA A 55 5.28 16.19 7.86
CA ALA A 55 4.37 16.97 7.04
C ALA A 55 4.75 17.02 5.54
N SER A 56 5.98 16.63 5.18
CA SER A 56 6.42 16.49 3.79
C SER A 56 6.10 15.13 3.18
N LYS A 57 5.71 14.14 4.00
CA LYS A 57 5.53 12.74 3.60
C LYS A 57 4.08 12.35 3.35
N ASP A 58 3.27 13.29 2.87
CA ASP A 58 2.02 12.93 2.19
C ASP A 58 2.29 11.91 1.08
N GLU A 59 1.37 10.98 0.90
CA GLU A 59 1.51 9.86 -0.05
C GLU A 59 0.46 9.97 -1.15
N THR A 60 0.90 10.00 -2.40
CA THR A 60 0.00 9.87 -3.55
C THR A 60 0.08 8.45 -4.10
N ILE A 61 -1.07 7.79 -4.20
CA ILE A 61 -1.21 6.43 -4.74
C ILE A 61 -2.10 6.46 -5.99
N LEU A 62 -1.63 5.82 -7.07
CA LEU A 62 -2.38 5.65 -8.32
C LEU A 62 -2.33 4.19 -8.76
N ILE A 63 -3.48 3.57 -9.04
CA ILE A 63 -3.56 2.17 -9.48
C ILE A 63 -3.29 2.11 -10.98
N LEU A 64 -2.30 1.30 -11.35
CA LEU A 64 -1.88 1.15 -12.74
C LEU A 64 -2.26 -0.21 -13.34
N ARG A 65 -2.49 -1.21 -12.48
CA ARG A 65 -2.96 -2.56 -12.86
C ARG A 65 -3.76 -3.16 -11.70
N GLY A 66 -4.85 -3.85 -12.01
CA GLY A 66 -5.66 -4.57 -11.03
C GLY A 66 -6.46 -3.66 -10.09
N ARG A 67 -6.74 -4.18 -8.89
CA ARG A 67 -7.69 -3.61 -7.92
C ARG A 67 -7.13 -3.69 -6.50
N ILE A 68 -7.15 -2.56 -5.80
CA ILE A 68 -6.64 -2.41 -4.44
C ILE A 68 -7.76 -1.86 -3.55
N GLY A 69 -7.97 -2.48 -2.40
CA GLY A 69 -8.79 -1.94 -1.33
C GLY A 69 -7.97 -0.98 -0.48
N MET A 70 -8.41 0.27 -0.38
CA MET A 70 -7.87 1.29 0.53
C MET A 70 -8.71 1.33 1.81
N VAL A 71 -8.05 1.24 2.96
CA VAL A 71 -8.67 1.37 4.27
C VAL A 71 -8.01 2.52 5.02
N LEU A 72 -8.83 3.46 5.50
CA LEU A 72 -8.42 4.56 6.37
C LEU A 72 -8.88 4.27 7.80
N PHE A 73 -8.06 4.63 8.78
CA PHE A 73 -8.32 4.39 10.20
C PHE A 73 -8.28 5.68 11.02
N SER A 74 -8.99 5.69 12.14
CA SER A 74 -8.73 6.64 13.22
C SER A 74 -7.43 6.30 13.96
N PRO A 75 -6.89 7.21 14.78
CA PRO A 75 -5.75 6.91 15.67
C PRO A 75 -6.01 5.81 16.71
N GLU A 76 -7.25 5.41 16.93
CA GLU A 76 -7.65 4.31 17.83
C GLU A 76 -7.77 2.97 17.09
N GLY A 77 -7.71 3.00 15.76
CA GLY A 77 -7.80 1.82 14.89
C GLY A 77 -9.20 1.50 14.35
N ASP A 78 -10.17 2.38 14.57
CA ASP A 78 -11.49 2.25 13.96
C ASP A 78 -11.42 2.56 12.46
N VAL A 79 -12.13 1.80 11.64
CA VAL A 79 -12.21 2.07 10.20
C VAL A 79 -13.01 3.35 9.96
N SER A 80 -12.34 4.39 9.47
CA SER A 80 -12.94 5.69 9.18
C SER A 80 -13.36 5.86 7.72
N GLY A 81 -12.83 5.03 6.82
CA GLY A 81 -13.21 5.04 5.40
C GLY A 81 -12.68 3.83 4.63
N THR A 82 -13.41 3.44 3.59
CA THR A 82 -12.98 2.39 2.64
C THR A 82 -13.29 2.79 1.21
N SER A 83 -12.40 2.44 0.28
CA SER A 83 -12.61 2.64 -1.15
C SER A 83 -11.92 1.54 -1.96
N VAL A 84 -12.54 1.14 -3.06
CA VAL A 84 -11.89 0.29 -4.07
C VAL A 84 -11.25 1.22 -5.08
N LEU A 85 -9.94 1.07 -5.26
CA LEU A 85 -9.17 1.78 -6.27
C LEU A 85 -8.83 0.80 -7.40
N GLU A 86 -9.09 1.19 -8.65
CA GLU A 86 -9.00 0.29 -9.81
C GLU A 86 -8.42 1.02 -11.02
N ALA A 87 -7.52 0.34 -11.74
CA ALA A 87 -6.94 0.90 -12.97
C ALA A 87 -8.04 1.11 -14.02
N GLY A 88 -8.27 2.36 -14.42
CA GLY A 88 -9.34 2.72 -15.37
C GLY A 88 -10.75 2.71 -14.78
N GLY A 89 -10.90 2.51 -13.46
CA GLY A 89 -12.16 2.64 -12.74
C GLY A 89 -12.54 4.09 -12.44
N GLU A 90 -13.65 4.29 -11.73
CA GLU A 90 -14.09 5.62 -11.28
C GLU A 90 -13.10 6.24 -10.29
N GLN A 91 -12.60 5.43 -9.36
CA GLN A 91 -11.60 5.82 -8.37
C GLN A 91 -10.29 5.12 -8.73
N ILE A 92 -9.33 5.88 -9.25
CA ILE A 92 -8.04 5.34 -9.70
C ILE A 92 -6.90 5.60 -8.73
N GLY A 93 -7.13 6.35 -7.65
CA GLY A 93 -6.07 6.76 -6.74
C GLY A 93 -6.54 7.64 -5.60
N ILE A 94 -5.63 7.97 -4.71
CA ILE A 94 -5.86 8.75 -3.50
C ILE A 94 -4.61 9.53 -3.12
N ASN A 95 -4.80 10.72 -2.54
CA ASN A 95 -3.76 11.43 -1.81
C ASN A 95 -4.02 11.29 -0.31
N ILE A 96 -3.03 10.80 0.42
CA ILE A 96 -3.11 10.49 1.85
C ILE A 96 -2.29 11.53 2.59
N PRO A 97 -2.92 12.37 3.43
CA PRO A 97 -2.19 13.32 4.26
C PRO A 97 -1.34 12.58 5.30
N HIS A 98 -0.21 13.18 5.67
CA HIS A 98 0.53 12.78 6.87
C HIS A 98 -0.40 12.70 8.10
N GLY A 99 -0.10 11.76 9.00
CA GLY A 99 -0.89 11.44 10.18
C GLY A 99 -2.11 10.54 9.92
N GLN A 100 -2.53 10.34 8.67
CA GLN A 100 -3.63 9.44 8.34
C GLN A 100 -3.16 7.99 8.35
N PHE A 101 -3.62 7.21 9.33
CA PHE A 101 -3.42 5.76 9.34
C PHE A 101 -4.17 5.12 8.18
N HIS A 102 -3.49 4.28 7.42
CA HIS A 102 -4.07 3.62 6.26
C HIS A 102 -3.41 2.27 5.99
N SER A 103 -4.12 1.42 5.24
CA SER A 103 -3.65 0.11 4.79
C SER A 103 -4.17 -0.17 3.38
N LEU A 104 -3.43 -0.99 2.64
CA LEU A 104 -3.78 -1.42 1.30
C LEU A 104 -3.84 -2.94 1.22
N VAL A 105 -4.94 -3.46 0.68
CA VAL A 105 -5.14 -4.90 0.40
C VAL A 105 -5.30 -5.12 -1.10
N ALA A 106 -4.65 -6.14 -1.64
CA ALA A 106 -4.89 -6.52 -3.03
C ALA A 106 -6.19 -7.32 -3.16
N LEU A 107 -7.03 -6.89 -4.10
CA LEU A 107 -8.31 -7.53 -4.41
C LEU A 107 -8.21 -8.41 -5.68
N GLU A 108 -7.18 -8.18 -6.49
CA GLU A 108 -6.93 -8.90 -7.74
C GLU A 108 -5.45 -9.31 -7.88
N PRO A 109 -5.14 -10.50 -8.44
CA PRO A 109 -3.77 -10.92 -8.74
C PRO A 109 -2.99 -9.94 -9.64
N GLY A 110 -1.71 -9.74 -9.32
CA GLY A 110 -0.82 -8.84 -10.02
C GLY A 110 -1.22 -7.36 -9.92
N SER A 111 -1.88 -6.96 -8.84
CA SER A 111 -2.20 -5.54 -8.64
C SER A 111 -0.92 -4.73 -8.45
N VAL A 112 -0.81 -3.63 -9.19
CA VAL A 112 0.35 -2.72 -9.17
C VAL A 112 -0.14 -1.30 -9.06
N PHE A 113 0.41 -0.57 -8.10
CA PHE A 113 0.15 0.86 -7.93
C PHE A 113 1.44 1.66 -7.90
N PHE A 114 1.38 2.88 -8.42
CA PHE A 114 2.41 3.89 -8.24
C PHE A 114 2.22 4.59 -6.90
N GLU A 115 3.32 4.83 -6.20
CA GLU A 115 3.37 5.63 -4.98
C GLU A 115 4.41 6.74 -5.17
N ALA A 116 4.07 7.95 -4.72
CA ALA A 116 5.01 9.06 -4.60
C ALA A 116 4.93 9.68 -3.21
N LYS A 117 6.10 9.92 -2.61
CA LYS A 117 6.26 10.63 -1.34
C LYS A 117 7.62 11.31 -1.22
N ALA A 118 7.76 12.21 -0.24
CA ALA A 118 9.06 12.78 0.07
C ALA A 118 10.02 11.71 0.61
N GLY A 119 11.21 11.68 0.04
CA GLY A 119 12.36 11.04 0.66
C GLY A 119 13.08 11.99 1.63
N PRO A 120 14.19 11.57 2.25
CA PRO A 120 14.78 10.23 2.16
C PRO A 120 13.90 9.16 2.82
N PHE A 121 14.22 7.89 2.59
CA PHE A 121 13.60 6.79 3.32
C PHE A 121 13.96 6.90 4.80
N GLN A 122 12.94 6.83 5.64
CA GLN A 122 13.08 6.69 7.08
C GLN A 122 12.21 5.50 7.48
N PRO A 123 12.76 4.52 8.22
CA PRO A 123 11.94 3.46 8.79
C PRO A 123 10.84 4.06 9.66
N LEU A 124 9.64 3.47 9.59
CA LEU A 124 8.53 3.89 10.44
C LEU A 124 8.93 3.82 11.91
N SER A 125 8.75 4.94 12.60
CA SER A 125 8.88 5.00 14.05
C SER A 125 7.78 4.18 14.73
N GLY A 126 7.89 3.97 16.05
CA GLY A 126 6.83 3.30 16.81
C GLY A 126 5.47 4.00 16.74
N ALA A 127 5.46 5.33 16.66
CA ALA A 127 4.25 6.14 16.57
C ALA A 127 3.59 6.12 15.18
N GLU A 128 4.34 5.75 14.15
CA GLU A 128 3.88 5.64 12.76
C GLU A 128 3.37 4.25 12.41
N LYS A 129 3.61 3.26 13.29
CA LYS A 129 3.03 1.92 13.20
C LYS A 129 1.71 1.90 13.95
N ALA A 130 0.72 1.19 13.42
CA ALA A 130 -0.54 0.99 14.11
C ALA A 130 -0.36 -0.01 15.28
N PRO A 131 -0.40 0.40 16.56
CA PRO A 131 -0.23 -0.51 17.70
C PRO A 131 -1.36 -1.54 17.85
N TRP A 132 -2.52 -1.30 17.23
CA TRP A 132 -3.67 -2.22 17.23
C TRP A 132 -3.60 -3.30 16.15
N ALA A 133 -2.67 -3.20 15.20
CA ALA A 133 -2.51 -4.17 14.12
C ALA A 133 -1.37 -5.14 14.43
N PRO A 134 -1.51 -6.43 14.07
CA PRO A 134 -0.42 -7.38 14.23
C PRO A 134 0.80 -6.94 13.40
N SER A 135 1.98 -7.19 13.95
CA SER A 135 3.24 -6.92 13.25
C SER A 135 3.43 -7.87 12.06
N GLU A 136 4.26 -7.46 11.11
CA GLU A 136 4.61 -8.33 9.99
C GLU A 136 5.30 -9.61 10.49
N GLY A 137 4.79 -10.77 10.06
CA GLY A 137 5.26 -12.09 10.49
C GLY A 137 4.59 -12.63 11.75
N ASP A 138 3.71 -11.86 12.39
CA ASP A 138 2.88 -12.33 13.50
C ASP A 138 1.87 -13.39 13.01
N PRO A 139 1.61 -14.48 13.76
CA PRO A 139 0.60 -15.47 13.43
C PRO A 139 -0.79 -14.89 13.16
N ASP A 140 -1.16 -13.80 13.84
CA ASP A 140 -2.47 -13.15 13.71
C ASP A 140 -2.59 -12.28 12.45
N ALA A 141 -1.48 -12.04 11.74
CA ALA A 141 -1.47 -11.22 10.51
C ALA A 141 -2.37 -11.79 9.40
N ILE A 142 -2.48 -13.12 9.30
CA ILE A 142 -3.35 -13.78 8.31
C ILE A 142 -4.83 -13.50 8.63
N PHE A 143 -5.21 -13.63 9.90
CA PHE A 143 -6.57 -13.35 10.34
C PHE A 143 -6.92 -11.87 10.16
N TYR A 144 -6.00 -10.98 10.51
CA TYR A 144 -6.16 -9.54 10.32
C TYR A 144 -6.29 -9.17 8.84
N HIS A 145 -5.47 -9.75 7.96
CA HIS A 145 -5.58 -9.56 6.52
C HIS A 145 -6.97 -9.95 5.99
N ASN A 146 -7.50 -11.10 6.40
CA ASN A 146 -8.83 -11.55 5.99
C ASN A 146 -9.92 -10.56 6.43
N LYS A 147 -9.85 -10.04 7.66
CA LYS A 147 -10.76 -8.98 8.13
C LYS A 147 -10.71 -7.73 7.27
N LEU A 148 -9.52 -7.30 6.86
CA LEU A 148 -9.39 -6.14 5.96
C LEU A 148 -10.03 -6.42 4.59
N LYS A 149 -9.83 -7.63 4.03
CA LYS A 149 -10.45 -8.02 2.75
C LYS A 149 -11.97 -8.10 2.83
N GLU A 150 -12.53 -8.55 3.95
CA GLU A 150 -13.98 -8.64 4.18
C GLU A 150 -14.69 -7.29 4.04
N LEU A 151 -14.00 -6.17 4.30
CA LEU A 151 -14.53 -4.81 4.09
C LEU A 151 -14.95 -4.53 2.64
N PHE A 152 -14.52 -5.37 1.68
CA PHE A 152 -14.74 -5.21 0.24
C PHE A 152 -15.53 -6.36 -0.40
N LEU A 153 -16.00 -7.35 0.37
CA LEU A 153 -16.69 -8.53 -0.18
C LEU A 153 -18.21 -8.32 -0.42
N SER A 154 -18.75 -7.15 -0.10
CA SER A 154 -20.20 -6.88 -0.06
C SER A 154 -20.63 -5.55 -0.68
N ARG A 155 -19.83 -5.01 -1.61
CA ARG A 155 -20.14 -3.79 -2.37
C ARG A 155 -20.06 -4.03 -3.86
#